data_AF-A0A918TNJ7-F1
#
_entry.id   AF-A0A918TNJ7-F1
#
_cell.length_a   1.000
_cell.length_b   1.000
_cell.length_c   1.000
_cell.angle_alpha   90.00
_cell.angle_beta   90.00
_cell.angle_gamma   90.00
#
_symmetry.space_group_name_H-M   'P 1'
#
loop_
_entity.id
_entity.type
_entity.pdbx_description
1 polymer ?
#
loop_
_entity_poly.entity_id
_entity_poly.type
_entity_poly.pdbx_seq_one_letter_code
_entity_poly.pdbx_strand_id
1 'polypeptide(L)'
;METLTLNEKGQITIPASLRKQLGISAGSQIRLFSEPGEKTLHLTPTGSIKDAFGILPKPKKALTIEEMNEKMEKAVAEEVMSYERD
;
A
#
# COMPACT_ATOMS: atom_id res chain seq x y z
N MET A 1 -19.56 -5.61 -5.78
CA MET A 1 -18.84 -6.42 -6.78
C MET A 1 -19.16 -5.82 -8.14
N GLU A 2 -18.15 -5.28 -8.84
CA GLU A 2 -18.33 -4.72 -10.19
C GLU A 2 -17.78 -5.71 -11.22
N THR A 3 -18.50 -5.88 -12.33
CA THR A 3 -18.07 -6.70 -13.46
C THR A 3 -17.57 -5.79 -14.56
N LEU A 4 -16.38 -6.06 -15.08
CA LEU A 4 -15.75 -5.30 -16.16
C LEU A 4 -15.61 -6.19 -17.40
N THR A 5 -15.84 -5.61 -18.57
CA THR A 5 -15.66 -6.30 -19.85
C THR A 5 -14.28 -6.01 -20.42
N LEU A 6 -13.58 -7.05 -20.85
CA LEU A 6 -12.34 -6.94 -21.61
C LEU A 6 -12.67 -6.36 -23.00
N ASN A 7 -11.99 -5.28 -23.39
CA ASN A 7 -12.19 -4.73 -24.74
C ASN A 7 -11.51 -5.61 -25.81
N GLU A 8 -11.75 -5.31 -27.08
CA GLU A 8 -11.17 -6.03 -28.23
C GLU A 8 -9.63 -6.00 -28.24
N LYS A 9 -9.02 -5.01 -27.57
CA LYS A 9 -7.57 -4.86 -27.46
C LYS A 9 -6.99 -5.56 -26.22
N GLY A 10 -7.80 -6.31 -25.47
CA GLY A 10 -7.34 -7.01 -24.28
C GLY A 10 -7.09 -6.10 -23.07
N GLN A 11 -7.78 -4.97 -22.97
CA GLN A 11 -7.62 -4.01 -21.86
C GLN A 11 -8.84 -4.02 -20.95
N ILE A 12 -8.60 -3.87 -19.65
CA ILE A 12 -9.61 -3.60 -18.63
C ILE A 12 -9.47 -2.16 -18.13
N THR A 13 -10.59 -1.50 -17.86
CA THR A 13 -10.60 -0.13 -17.32
C THR A 13 -10.85 -0.17 -15.82
N ILE A 14 -9.94 0.40 -15.02
CA ILE A 14 -10.13 0.52 -13.57
C ILE A 14 -11.00 1.76 -13.28
N PRO A 15 -12.20 1.60 -12.68
CA PRO A 15 -13.09 2.70 -12.32
C PRO A 15 -12.42 3.75 -11.43
N ALA A 16 -12.90 5.00 -11.50
CA ALA A 16 -12.31 6.13 -10.78
C ALA A 16 -12.28 5.94 -9.25
N SER A 17 -13.33 5.34 -8.68
CA SER A 17 -13.43 4.99 -7.27
C SER A 17 -12.30 4.05 -6.84
N LEU A 18 -12.11 2.96 -7.58
CA LEU A 18 -11.06 1.96 -7.32
C LEU A 18 -9.66 2.54 -7.53
N ARG A 19 -9.44 3.37 -8.56
CA ARG A 19 -8.15 4.06 -8.75
C ARG A 19 -7.76 4.91 -7.54
N LYS A 20 -8.72 5.67 -7.00
CA LYS A 20 -8.51 6.51 -5.82
C LYS A 20 -8.17 5.67 -4.58
N GLN A 21 -8.90 4.57 -4.38
CA GLN A 21 -8.65 3.67 -3.24
C GLN A 21 -7.28 2.99 -3.33
N LEU A 22 -6.85 2.61 -4.53
CA LEU A 22 -5.55 1.96 -4.77
C LEU A 22 -4.39 2.96 -4.92
N GLY A 23 -4.65 4.27 -4.86
CA GLY A 23 -3.62 5.30 -5.01
C GLY A 23 -2.95 5.33 -6.39
N ILE A 24 -3.62 4.84 -7.44
CA ILE A 24 -3.06 4.79 -8.80
C ILE A 24 -3.58 5.94 -9.67
N SER A 25 -2.71 6.45 -10.53
CA SER A 25 -2.96 7.57 -11.44
C SER A 25 -2.42 7.28 -12.84
N ALA A 26 -2.62 8.20 -13.79
CA ALA A 26 -2.06 8.07 -15.12
C ALA A 26 -0.52 8.03 -15.03
N GLY A 27 0.10 7.01 -15.62
CA GLY A 27 1.55 6.78 -15.54
C GLY A 27 1.99 5.90 -14.37
N SER A 28 1.10 5.53 -13.44
CA SER A 28 1.41 4.55 -12.41
C SER A 28 1.77 3.20 -13.03
N GLN A 29 2.81 2.57 -12.49
CA GLN A 29 3.16 1.18 -12.81
C GLN A 29 2.35 0.23 -11.93
N ILE A 30 1.84 -0.84 -12.52
CA ILE A 30 1.05 -1.86 -11.83
C ILE A 30 1.69 -3.20 -12.16
N ARG A 31 1.97 -3.99 -11.12
CA ARG A 31 2.42 -5.37 -11.27
C ARG A 31 1.21 -6.28 -11.39
N LEU A 32 1.27 -7.16 -12.39
CA LEU A 32 0.29 -8.19 -12.67
C LEU A 32 0.92 -9.55 -12.38
N PHE A 33 0.25 -10.38 -11.59
CA PHE A 33 0.67 -11.76 -11.35
C PHE A 33 -0.51 -12.66 -10.96
N SER A 34 -0.33 -13.97 -11.07
CA SER A 34 -1.25 -15.01 -10.62
C SER A 34 -0.45 -16.10 -9.91
N GLU A 35 -1.01 -16.72 -8.88
CA GLU A 35 -0.36 -17.85 -8.24
C GLU A 35 -0.56 -19.15 -9.05
N PRO A 36 0.37 -20.12 -8.98
CA PRO A 36 0.21 -21.40 -9.66
C PRO A 36 -1.06 -22.12 -9.22
N GLY A 37 -1.93 -22.46 -10.19
CA GLY A 37 -3.20 -23.14 -9.91
C GLY A 37 -4.37 -22.21 -9.59
N GLU A 38 -4.12 -20.92 -9.41
CA GLU A 38 -5.16 -19.93 -9.22
C GLU A 38 -5.67 -19.34 -10.54
N LYS A 39 -6.98 -19.01 -10.57
CA LYS A 39 -7.61 -18.26 -11.67
C LYS A 39 -7.88 -16.80 -11.31
N THR A 40 -7.10 -16.28 -10.37
CA THR A 40 -7.15 -14.92 -9.86
C THR A 40 -6.00 -14.11 -10.42
N LEU A 41 -6.30 -12.87 -10.83
CA LEU A 41 -5.29 -11.91 -11.26
C LEU A 41 -5.11 -10.89 -10.14
N HIS A 42 -3.89 -10.78 -9.63
CA HIS A 42 -3.52 -9.79 -8.63
C HIS A 42 -2.98 -8.53 -9.31
N LEU A 43 -3.48 -7.38 -8.85
CA LEU A 43 -3.07 -6.06 -9.31
C LEU A 43 -2.49 -5.29 -8.13
N THR A 44 -1.18 -5.08 -8.14
CA THR A 44 -0.50 -4.35 -7.08
C THR A 44 0.14 -3.09 -7.64
N PRO A 45 -0.20 -1.88 -7.13
CA PRO A 45 0.53 -0.67 -7.46
C PRO A 45 2.01 -0.85 -7.15
N THR A 46 2.87 -0.43 -8.06
CA THR A 46 4.33 -0.45 -7.85
C THR A 46 4.90 0.95 -7.94
N GLY A 47 5.89 1.21 -7.11
CA GLY A 47 6.69 2.42 -7.14
C GLY A 47 8.12 2.12 -6.71
N SER A 48 9.01 3.07 -6.92
CA SER A 48 10.35 3.01 -6.35
C SER A 48 10.30 3.43 -4.89
N ILE A 49 11.11 2.80 -4.03
CA ILE A 49 11.36 3.36 -2.69
C ILE A 49 11.91 4.80 -2.78
N LYS A 50 12.52 5.15 -3.92
CA LYS A 50 13.01 6.50 -4.17
C LYS A 50 11.89 7.54 -4.23
N ASP A 51 10.69 7.13 -4.65
CA ASP A 51 9.52 8.01 -4.74
C ASP A 51 9.00 8.38 -3.35
N ALA A 52 9.40 7.64 -2.30
CA ALA A 52 9.06 7.95 -0.91
C ALA A 52 10.01 8.98 -0.27
N PHE A 53 11.15 9.31 -0.88
CA PHE A 53 12.06 10.30 -0.29
C PHE A 53 11.41 11.69 -0.32
N GLY A 54 11.46 12.37 0.83
CA GLY A 54 10.97 13.75 0.97
C GLY A 54 9.47 13.90 1.23
N ILE A 55 8.71 12.80 1.33
CA ILE A 55 7.28 12.86 1.66
C ILE A 55 7.02 13.19 3.14
N LEU A 56 7.94 12.79 4.02
CA LEU A 56 7.81 13.03 5.46
C LEU A 56 8.30 14.44 5.80
N PRO A 57 7.49 15.24 6.51
CA PRO A 57 7.93 16.55 6.96
C PRO A 57 9.07 16.42 7.97
N LYS A 58 9.89 17.46 8.10
CA LYS A 58 10.92 17.50 9.14
C LYS A 58 10.26 17.35 10.53
N PRO A 59 10.80 16.49 11.41
CA PRO A 59 10.26 16.34 12.75
C PRO A 59 10.40 17.64 13.53
N LYS A 60 9.39 17.99 14.33
CA LYS A 60 9.38 19.21 15.17
C LYS A 60 10.48 19.20 16.25
N LYS A 61 10.85 18.00 16.70
CA LYS A 61 11.90 17.76 17.71
C LYS A 61 12.73 16.57 17.23
N ALA A 62 14.05 16.71 17.25
CA ALA A 62 14.96 15.58 17.08
C ALA A 62 14.91 14.72 18.35
N LEU A 63 14.75 13.41 18.18
CA LEU A 63 14.82 12.43 19.26
C LEU A 63 16.20 11.77 19.26
N THR A 64 16.68 11.34 20.42
CA THR A 64 17.81 10.41 20.48
C THR A 64 17.39 9.02 20.02
N ILE A 65 18.35 8.15 19.72
CA ILE A 65 18.06 6.76 19.31
C ILE A 65 17.34 6.01 20.45
N GLU A 66 17.73 6.27 21.70
CA GLU A 66 17.10 5.69 22.89
C GLU A 66 15.64 6.12 23.02
N GLU A 67 15.35 7.44 22.89
CA GLU A 67 13.99 7.97 22.92
C GLU A 67 13.12 7.41 21.76
N MET A 68 13.74 7.11 20.61
CA MET A 68 13.05 6.52 19.46
C MET A 68 12.71 5.05 19.71
N ASN A 69 13.66 4.27 20.23
CA ASN A 69 13.48 2.86 20.54
C ASN A 69 12.40 2.66 21.62
N GLU A 70 12.45 3.43 22.71
CA GLU A 70 11.44 3.38 23.77
C GLU A 70 10.03 3.62 23.24
N LYS A 71 9.87 4.60 22.33
CA LYS A 71 8.58 4.89 21.69
C LYS A 71 8.11 3.77 20.76
N MET A 72 9.01 3.17 19.99
CA MET A 72 8.67 2.05 19.13
C MET A 72 8.24 0.83 19.95
N GLU A 73 8.99 0.49 20.99
CA GLU A 73 8.66 -0.63 21.90
C GLU A 73 7.28 -0.44 22.53
N LYS A 74 7.01 0.77 23.04
CA LYS A 74 5.71 1.09 23.63
C LYS A 74 4.56 0.99 22.61
N ALA A 75 4.74 1.53 21.40
CA ALA A 75 3.72 1.47 20.35
C ALA A 75 3.41 0.03 19.93
N VAL A 76 4.44 -0.81 19.75
CA VAL A 76 4.27 -2.23 19.42
C VAL A 76 3.59 -2.98 20.56
N ALA A 77 3.97 -2.72 21.81
CA ALA A 77 3.31 -3.33 22.96
C ALA A 77 1.83 -2.97 23.06
N GLU A 78 1.47 -1.70 22.81
CA GLU A 78 0.08 -1.23 22.77
C GLU A 78 -0.72 -1.91 21.64
N GLU A 79 -0.14 -2.03 20.44
CA GLU A 79 -0.77 -2.72 19.31
C GLU A 79 -1.00 -4.21 19.62
N VAL A 80 0.03 -4.93 20.08
CA VAL A 80 -0.08 -6.36 20.41
C VAL A 80 -1.10 -6.60 21.54
N MET A 81 -1.10 -5.78 22.60
CA MET A 81 -2.08 -5.89 23.68
C MET A 81 -3.52 -5.58 23.24
N SER A 82 -3.70 -4.81 22.17
CA SER A 82 -5.03 -4.56 21.59
C SER A 82 -5.57 -5.78 20.84
N TYR A 83 -4.69 -6.59 20.24
CA TYR A 83 -5.06 -7.84 19.56
C TYR A 83 -5.37 -8.99 20.52
N GLU A 84 -4.81 -9.01 21.74
CA GLU A 84 -5.09 -10.06 22.75
C GLU A 84 -6.41 -9.83 23.53
N ARG A 85 -7.09 -8.70 23.30
CA ARG A 85 -8.35 -8.34 23.98
C ARG A 85 -9.62 -8.62 23.17
N ASP A 86 -9.49 -9.05 21.91
CA ASP A 86 -10.57 -9.52 21.04
C ASP A 86 -10.51 -11.05 20.86
#